data_AF-Q9YFG9-F1
#
_entry.id   AF-Q9YFG9-F1
#
_cell.length_a   1.000
_cell.length_b   1.000
_cell.length_c   1.000
_cell.angle_alpha   90.00
_cell.angle_beta   90.00
_cell.angle_gamma   90.00
#
_symmetry.space_group_name_H-M   'P 1'
#
loop_
_entity.id
_entity.type
_entity.pdbx_description
1 polymer ?
#
loop_
_entity_poly.entity_id
_entity_poly.type
_entity_poly.pdbx_seq_one_letter_code
_entity_poly.pdbx_strand_id
1 'polypeptide(L)'
;MKAALRIQSRLITSYGEHVSIGREVFYSFPDPERLISLSLDRLRRIGLTRMKAQAIKNIAMTEYEGRLPSVEEIEQAEELSSIVKELTRLKGVGPWTAELAIAQVHPLFPLGPRTDLAVRRGFKNYWGYRMRP
;
A
#
# COMPACT_ATOMS: atom_id res chain seq x y z
N MET A 1 -11.44 8.22 4.33
CA MET A 1 -10.52 7.29 5.03
C MET A 1 -11.20 6.06 5.67
N LYS A 2 -12.35 6.19 6.35
CA LYS A 2 -12.99 5.07 7.10
C LYS A 2 -13.20 3.75 6.33
N ALA A 3 -13.50 3.79 5.03
CA ALA A 3 -13.72 2.58 4.24
C ALA A 3 -12.44 1.74 4.02
N ALA A 4 -11.30 2.40 3.75
CA ALA A 4 -10.03 1.71 3.52
C ALA A 4 -9.55 0.99 4.80
N LEU A 5 -9.59 1.69 5.93
CA LEU A 5 -9.22 1.13 7.24
C LEU A 5 -10.11 -0.06 7.62
N ARG A 6 -11.41 -0.03 7.28
CA ARG A 6 -12.30 -1.16 7.50
C ARG A 6 -11.93 -2.39 6.67
N ILE A 7 -11.53 -2.20 5.42
CA ILE A 7 -11.08 -3.30 4.56
C ILE A 7 -9.76 -3.86 5.08
N GLN A 8 -8.81 -3.00 5.48
CA GLN A 8 -7.54 -3.41 6.08
C GLN A 8 -7.75 -4.20 7.37
N SER A 9 -8.61 -3.71 8.28
CA SER A 9 -8.96 -4.41 9.51
C SER A 9 -9.55 -5.79 9.21
N ARG A 10 -10.48 -5.91 8.25
CA ARG A 10 -11.03 -7.20 7.83
C ARG A 10 -9.98 -8.13 7.22
N LEU A 11 -9.02 -7.60 6.47
CA LEU A 11 -7.92 -8.38 5.92
C LEU A 11 -7.09 -8.99 7.05
N ILE A 12 -6.69 -8.16 8.01
CA ILE A 12 -5.90 -8.54 9.19
C ILE A 12 -6.66 -9.56 10.05
N THR A 13 -7.91 -9.28 10.42
CA THR A 13 -8.65 -10.18 11.31
C THR A 13 -9.12 -11.47 10.65
N SER A 14 -9.26 -11.51 9.32
CA SER A 14 -9.67 -12.73 8.59
C SER A 14 -8.49 -13.62 8.22
N TYR A 15 -7.31 -13.04 7.98
CA TYR A 15 -6.20 -13.74 7.34
C TYR A 15 -4.85 -13.57 8.03
N GLY A 16 -4.72 -12.70 9.02
CA GLY A 16 -3.51 -12.54 9.81
C GLY A 16 -3.40 -13.58 10.91
N GLU A 17 -2.17 -13.85 11.34
CA GLU A 17 -1.94 -14.66 12.54
C GLU A 17 -2.43 -13.90 13.77
N HIS A 18 -2.82 -14.64 14.80
CA HIS A 18 -3.31 -14.04 16.02
C HIS A 18 -2.83 -14.80 17.25
N VAL A 19 -2.56 -14.05 18.31
CA VAL A 19 -2.15 -14.59 19.61
C VAL A 19 -3.01 -13.99 20.71
N SER A 20 -3.40 -14.82 21.67
CA SER A 20 -4.12 -14.38 22.85
C SER A 20 -3.16 -14.18 24.02
N ILE A 21 -3.08 -12.96 24.55
CA ILE A 21 -2.28 -12.63 25.73
C ILE A 21 -3.25 -12.17 26.82
N GLY A 22 -3.47 -13.03 27.82
CA GLY A 22 -4.50 -12.79 28.83
C GLY A 22 -5.91 -12.82 28.21
N ARG A 23 -6.60 -11.68 28.23
CA ARG A 23 -7.95 -11.51 27.64
C ARG A 23 -7.95 -10.78 26.30
N GLU A 24 -6.79 -10.36 25.83
CA GLU A 24 -6.65 -9.57 24.60
C GLU A 24 -6.16 -10.46 23.46
N VAL A 25 -6.66 -10.19 22.25
CA VAL A 25 -6.25 -10.86 21.01
C VAL A 25 -5.50 -9.86 20.15
N PHE A 26 -4.27 -10.22 19.81
CA PHE A 26 -3.40 -9.43 18.94
C PHE A 26 -3.35 -10.08 17.57
N TYR A 27 -3.33 -9.27 16.52
CA TYR A 27 -3.29 -9.72 15.13
C TYR A 27 -2.05 -9.18 14.43
N SER A 28 -1.38 -10.02 13.65
CA SER A 28 -0.35 -9.60 12.71
C SER A 28 -0.96 -9.27 11.34
N PHE A 29 -0.20 -8.57 10.49
CA PHE A 29 -0.55 -8.50 9.09
C PHE A 29 -0.34 -9.88 8.43
N PRO A 30 -1.18 -10.32 7.47
CA PRO A 30 -1.00 -11.62 6.82
C PRO A 30 0.31 -11.67 6.02
N ASP A 31 1.06 -12.76 6.18
CA ASP A 31 2.29 -13.00 5.43
C ASP A 31 2.06 -13.17 3.92
N PRO A 32 3.08 -12.95 3.08
CA PRO A 32 2.98 -13.08 1.63
C PRO A 32 2.44 -14.45 1.18
N GLU A 33 2.93 -15.57 1.72
CA GLU A 33 2.43 -16.91 1.32
C GLU A 33 0.95 -17.07 1.63
N ARG A 34 0.52 -16.52 2.77
CA ARG A 34 -0.88 -16.55 3.17
C ARG A 34 -1.74 -15.83 2.14
N LEU A 35 -1.35 -14.64 1.72
CA LEU A 35 -2.08 -13.86 0.70
C LEU A 35 -2.08 -14.54 -0.68
N ILE A 36 -0.98 -15.17 -1.07
CA ILE A 36 -0.86 -15.93 -2.34
C ILE A 36 -1.82 -17.12 -2.35
N SER A 37 -1.96 -17.83 -1.23
CA SER A 37 -2.83 -19.01 -1.11
C SER A 37 -4.33 -18.70 -1.25
N LEU A 38 -4.75 -17.46 -1.00
CA LEU A 38 -6.16 -17.08 -1.03
C LEU A 38 -6.71 -16.99 -2.45
N SER A 39 -7.94 -17.48 -2.67
CA SER A 39 -8.63 -17.23 -3.94
C SER A 39 -9.05 -15.76 -4.06
N LEU A 40 -9.18 -15.27 -5.31
CA LEU A 40 -9.67 -13.91 -5.55
C LEU A 40 -11.05 -13.68 -4.92
N ASP A 41 -11.91 -14.70 -4.89
CA ASP A 41 -13.24 -14.59 -4.29
C ASP A 41 -13.18 -14.41 -2.77
N ARG A 42 -12.24 -15.07 -2.08
CA ARG A 42 -12.02 -14.84 -0.64
C ARG A 42 -11.59 -13.40 -0.36
N LEU A 43 -10.66 -12.87 -1.14
CA LEU A 43 -10.24 -11.46 -1.04
C LEU A 43 -11.38 -10.50 -1.37
N ARG A 44 -12.24 -10.81 -2.33
CA ARG A 44 -13.39 -9.95 -2.66
C ARG A 44 -14.44 -9.91 -1.56
N ARG A 45 -14.67 -11.01 -0.84
CA ARG A 45 -15.66 -11.07 0.27
C ARG A 45 -15.38 -10.08 1.39
N ILE A 46 -14.12 -9.66 1.59
CA ILE A 46 -13.77 -8.64 2.60
C ILE A 46 -14.00 -7.20 2.13
N GLY A 47 -14.48 -6.99 0.89
CA GLY A 47 -14.82 -5.68 0.32
C GLY A 47 -13.82 -5.15 -0.70
N LEU A 48 -12.88 -5.99 -1.17
CA LEU A 48 -11.96 -5.62 -2.25
C LEU A 48 -12.64 -5.73 -3.62
N THR A 49 -12.29 -4.81 -4.52
CA THR A 49 -12.59 -4.97 -5.95
C THR A 49 -11.72 -6.08 -6.54
N ARG A 50 -12.13 -6.63 -7.70
CA ARG A 50 -11.32 -7.64 -8.42
C ARG A 50 -9.90 -7.13 -8.71
N MET A 51 -9.76 -5.87 -9.15
CA MET A 51 -8.46 -5.27 -9.42
C MET A 51 -7.58 -5.19 -8.17
N LYS A 52 -8.13 -4.76 -7.03
CA LYS A 52 -7.36 -4.66 -5.77
C LYS A 52 -6.98 -6.03 -5.22
N ALA A 53 -7.88 -7.02 -5.31
CA ALA A 53 -7.57 -8.39 -4.94
C ALA A 53 -6.41 -8.94 -5.79
N GLN A 54 -6.43 -8.70 -7.10
CA GLN A 54 -5.34 -9.10 -7.98
C GLN A 54 -4.03 -8.39 -7.67
N ALA A 55 -4.08 -7.07 -7.40
CA ALA A 55 -2.91 -6.29 -7.02
C ALA A 55 -2.27 -6.82 -5.75
N ILE A 56 -3.06 -7.08 -4.69
CA ILE A 56 -2.56 -7.65 -3.43
C ILE A 56 -1.86 -8.98 -3.66
N LYS A 57 -2.46 -9.90 -4.44
CA LYS A 57 -1.81 -11.19 -4.75
C LYS A 57 -0.50 -11.00 -5.53
N ASN A 58 -0.47 -10.05 -6.46
CA ASN A 58 0.70 -9.81 -7.29
C ASN A 58 1.85 -9.18 -6.48
N ILE A 59 1.52 -8.27 -5.57
CA ILE A 59 2.46 -7.68 -4.61
C ILE A 59 2.98 -8.76 -3.67
N ALA A 60 2.10 -9.58 -3.08
CA ALA A 60 2.49 -10.68 -2.20
C ALA A 60 3.42 -11.69 -2.91
N MET A 61 3.13 -12.03 -4.18
CA MET A 61 4.02 -12.89 -4.96
C MET A 61 5.39 -12.26 -5.21
N THR A 62 5.42 -10.95 -5.51
CA THR A 62 6.69 -10.24 -5.75
C THR A 62 7.53 -10.15 -4.48
N GLU A 63 6.90 -9.93 -3.34
CA GLU A 63 7.55 -9.96 -2.02
C GLU A 63 8.09 -11.36 -1.69
N TYR A 64 7.27 -12.39 -1.89
CA TYR A 64 7.66 -13.79 -1.66
C TYR A 64 8.88 -14.20 -2.50
N GLU A 65 8.99 -13.68 -3.72
CA GLU A 65 10.13 -13.90 -4.61
C GLU A 65 11.34 -13.00 -4.30
N GLY A 66 11.27 -12.12 -3.30
CA GLY A 66 12.36 -11.21 -2.92
C GLY A 66 12.65 -10.13 -3.97
N ARG A 67 11.63 -9.72 -4.74
CA ARG A 67 11.76 -8.76 -5.85
C ARG A 67 11.20 -7.37 -5.53
N LEU A 68 10.74 -7.12 -4.30
CA LEU A 68 10.43 -5.77 -3.85
C LEU A 68 11.67 -5.15 -3.19
N PRO A 69 11.86 -3.82 -3.32
CA PRO A 69 12.92 -3.14 -2.60
C PRO A 69 12.68 -3.25 -1.09
N SER A 70 13.74 -3.48 -0.32
CA SER A 70 13.66 -3.53 1.14
C SER A 70 13.33 -2.15 1.72
N VAL A 71 12.88 -2.14 2.98
CA VAL A 71 12.62 -0.88 3.69
C VAL A 71 13.89 -0.04 3.77
N GLU A 72 15.03 -0.67 4.08
CA GLU A 72 16.34 -0.02 4.17
C GLU A 72 16.80 0.55 2.82
N GLU A 73 16.59 -0.18 1.73
CA GLU A 73 16.88 0.30 0.37
C GLU A 73 16.06 1.54 0.04
N ILE A 74 14.78 1.58 0.43
CA ILE A 74 13.95 2.76 0.24
C ILE A 74 14.45 3.87 1.16
N GLU A 75 14.67 3.64 2.45
CA GLU A 75 15.08 4.68 3.42
C GLU A 75 16.39 5.39 3.05
N GLN A 76 17.34 4.67 2.45
CA GLN A 76 18.66 5.18 2.09
C GLN A 76 18.75 5.70 0.65
N ALA A 77 17.68 5.59 -0.13
CA ALA A 77 17.71 5.97 -1.54
C ALA A 77 17.84 7.49 -1.74
N GLU A 78 18.90 7.91 -2.44
CA GLU A 78 19.06 9.31 -2.85
C GLU A 78 18.10 9.69 -3.98
N GLU A 79 17.78 8.74 -4.88
CA GLU A 79 16.89 8.95 -6.03
C GLU A 79 15.63 8.08 -5.96
N LEU A 80 14.51 8.67 -5.56
CA LEU A 80 13.25 7.96 -5.38
C LEU A 80 12.51 7.63 -6.70
N SER A 81 12.83 8.32 -7.80
CA SER A 81 12.15 8.10 -9.08
C SER A 81 12.40 6.73 -9.69
N SER A 82 13.56 6.13 -9.43
CA SER A 82 13.88 4.75 -9.84
C SER A 82 12.96 3.75 -9.12
N ILE A 83 12.80 3.88 -7.80
CA ILE A 83 11.92 3.06 -6.96
C ILE A 83 10.45 3.22 -7.37
N VAL A 84 9.99 4.45 -7.63
CA VAL A 84 8.64 4.68 -8.15
C VAL A 84 8.43 3.95 -9.48
N LYS A 85 9.39 4.03 -10.41
CA LYS A 85 9.30 3.32 -11.70
C LYS A 85 9.25 1.81 -11.52
N GLU A 86 9.97 1.27 -10.55
CA GLU A 86 9.95 -0.16 -10.24
C GLU A 86 8.60 -0.60 -9.67
N LEU A 87 8.14 0.07 -8.60
CA LEU A 87 6.86 -0.26 -7.95
C LEU A 87 5.67 -0.11 -8.91
N THR A 88 5.71 0.84 -9.84
CA THR A 88 4.65 1.03 -10.84
C THR A 88 4.61 -0.04 -11.93
N ARG A 89 5.63 -0.91 -12.04
CA ARG A 89 5.54 -2.12 -12.89
C ARG A 89 4.58 -3.16 -12.31
N LEU A 90 4.28 -3.08 -11.01
CA LEU A 90 3.33 -3.97 -10.37
C LEU A 90 1.92 -3.65 -10.84
N LYS A 91 1.27 -4.62 -11.49
CA LYS A 91 -0.10 -4.47 -11.97
C LYS A 91 -1.04 -4.06 -10.83
N GLY A 92 -1.65 -2.87 -10.98
CA GLY A 92 -2.56 -2.31 -10.00
C GLY A 92 -1.93 -1.31 -9.03
N VAL A 93 -0.62 -1.06 -9.15
CA VAL A 93 0.11 0.00 -8.45
C VAL A 93 0.36 1.15 -9.43
N GLY A 94 -0.23 2.31 -9.16
CA GLY A 94 0.02 3.54 -9.92
C GLY A 94 1.04 4.45 -9.24
N PRO A 95 1.51 5.52 -9.91
CA PRO A 95 2.50 6.45 -9.36
C PRO A 95 2.11 6.97 -7.98
N TRP A 96 0.85 7.38 -7.81
CA TRP A 96 0.33 7.83 -6.51
C TRP A 96 0.48 6.79 -5.39
N THR A 97 0.22 5.51 -5.69
CA THR A 97 0.32 4.42 -4.70
C THR A 97 1.77 4.10 -4.36
N ALA A 98 2.65 4.11 -5.36
CA ALA A 98 4.09 3.92 -5.17
C ALA A 98 4.70 5.05 -4.32
N GLU A 99 4.40 6.31 -4.67
CA GLU A 99 4.82 7.49 -3.90
C GLU A 99 4.30 7.43 -2.45
N LEU A 100 3.06 6.99 -2.24
CA LEU A 100 2.51 6.83 -0.89
C LEU A 100 3.22 5.73 -0.08
N ALA A 101 3.60 4.63 -0.72
CA ALA A 101 4.34 3.55 -0.05
C ALA A 101 5.75 4.03 0.36
N ILE A 102 6.45 4.72 -0.54
CA ILE A 102 7.76 5.32 -0.25
C ILE A 102 7.65 6.34 0.88
N ALA A 103 6.62 7.19 0.88
CA ALA A 103 6.42 8.20 1.91
C ALA A 103 6.14 7.64 3.32
N GLN A 104 5.81 6.34 3.45
CA GLN A 104 5.65 5.70 4.77
C GLN A 104 6.98 5.35 5.43
N VAL A 105 8.05 5.21 4.65
CA VAL A 105 9.36 4.75 5.13
C VAL A 105 10.45 5.79 4.92
N HIS A 106 10.44 6.52 3.81
CA HIS A 106 11.52 7.42 3.45
C HIS A 106 11.50 8.73 4.28
N PRO A 107 12.60 9.09 4.98
CA PRO A 107 12.62 10.23 5.91
C PRO A 107 12.50 11.60 5.22
N LEU A 108 12.99 11.70 3.99
CA LEU A 108 13.02 12.97 3.25
C LEU A 108 11.86 13.18 2.27
N PHE A 109 10.86 12.29 2.16
CA PHE A 109 9.84 12.42 1.11
C PHE A 109 8.97 13.67 1.33
N PRO A 110 9.19 14.76 0.56
CA PRO A 110 8.56 16.03 0.86
C PRO A 110 7.16 16.03 0.25
N LEU A 111 6.14 16.23 1.09
CA LEU A 111 4.78 16.62 0.70
C LEU A 111 3.94 15.56 -0.04
N GLY A 112 4.12 14.26 0.24
CA GLY A 112 3.18 13.23 -0.20
C GLY A 112 2.98 13.13 -1.73
N PRO A 113 2.08 12.26 -2.21
CA PRO A 113 2.01 11.97 -3.63
C PRO A 113 1.67 13.20 -4.47
N ARG A 114 2.45 13.49 -5.51
CA ARG A 114 2.33 14.70 -6.35
C ARG A 114 0.94 14.85 -6.96
N THR A 115 0.34 13.71 -7.29
CA THR A 115 -0.97 13.65 -7.95
C THR A 115 -2.15 13.59 -6.98
N ASP A 116 -1.91 13.72 -5.67
CA ASP A 116 -2.97 13.62 -4.67
C ASP A 116 -4.04 14.70 -4.86
N LEU A 117 -5.29 14.25 -5.03
CA LEU A 117 -6.41 15.12 -5.34
C LEU A 117 -6.76 16.07 -4.19
N ALA A 118 -6.62 15.62 -2.93
CA ALA A 118 -6.88 16.46 -1.77
C ALA A 118 -5.82 17.55 -1.65
N VAL A 119 -4.55 17.19 -1.85
CA VAL A 119 -3.44 18.16 -1.87
C VAL A 119 -3.65 19.18 -3.00
N ARG A 120 -3.91 18.73 -4.24
CA ARG A 120 -4.15 19.64 -5.38
C ARG A 120 -5.34 20.57 -5.16
N ARG A 121 -6.43 20.07 -4.54
CA ARG A 121 -7.60 20.89 -4.19
C ARG A 121 -7.26 21.90 -3.10
N GLY A 122 -6.53 21.49 -2.06
CA GLY A 122 -6.04 22.38 -1.02
C GLY A 122 -5.21 23.51 -1.60
N PHE A 123 -4.27 23.18 -2.50
CA PHE A 123 -3.42 24.18 -3.14
C PHE A 123 -4.20 25.19 -3.97
N LYS A 124 -5.15 24.71 -4.78
CA LYS A 124 -6.03 25.57 -5.57
C LYS A 124 -6.88 26.48 -4.67
N ASN A 125 -7.45 25.93 -3.60
CA ASN A 125 -8.40 26.66 -2.76
C ASN A 125 -7.70 27.70 -1.89
N TYR A 126 -6.49 27.42 -1.40
CA TYR A 126 -5.78 28.30 -0.47
C TYR A 126 -4.88 29.32 -1.19
N TRP A 127 -4.13 28.89 -2.21
CA TRP A 127 -3.16 29.75 -2.92
C TRP A 127 -3.61 30.16 -4.32
N GLY A 128 -4.79 29.75 -4.80
CA GLY A 128 -5.23 30.00 -6.18
C GLY A 128 -4.40 29.26 -7.25
N TYR A 129 -3.43 28.45 -6.83
CA TYR A 129 -2.47 27.78 -7.71
C TYR A 129 -3.02 26.46 -8.23
N ARG A 130 -3.09 26.30 -9.55
CA ARG A 130 -3.42 25.01 -10.19
C ARG A 130 -2.14 24.22 -10.44
N MET A 131 -1.88 23.23 -9.58
CA MET A 131 -0.83 22.26 -9.83
C MET A 131 -1.11 21.48 -11.13
N ARG A 132 -0.18 21.59 -12.09
CA ARG A 132 -0.18 20.81 -13.33
C ARG A 132 0.09 19.32 -12.98
N PRO A 133 -0.42 18.37 -13.79
CA PRO A 133 -0.09 16.95 -13.64
C PRO A 133 1.43 16.73 -13.54
#